data_AF-A0A6N4XA99-F1
#
_entry.id   AF-A0A6N4XA99-F1
#
_cell.length_a   1.000
_cell.length_b   1.000
_cell.length_c   1.000
_cell.angle_alpha   90.00
_cell.angle_beta   90.00
_cell.angle_gamma   90.00
#
_symmetry.space_group_name_H-M   'P 1'
#
loop_
_entity.id
_entity.type
_entity.pdbx_description
1 polymer ?
#
loop_
_entity_poly.entity_id
_entity_poly.type
_entity_poly.pdbx_seq_one_letter_code
_entity_poly.pdbx_strand_id
1 'polypeptide(L)' 'MNLSLEDLPGESWIPIPIQSFENRFMISNKGRVKRLKGWTSKGRKIFLKEQILSQFHDTQ' A
#
# COMPACT_ATOMS: atom_id res chain seq x y z
N MET A 1 -14.74 2.47 2.41
CA MET A 1 -13.38 1.88 2.48
C MET A 1 -12.63 2.46 3.68
N ASN A 2 -11.93 1.67 4.49
CA ASN A 2 -11.10 2.18 5.59
C ASN A 2 -9.71 2.59 5.06
N LEU A 3 -9.37 3.86 5.20
CA LEU A 3 -8.08 4.43 4.76
C LEU A 3 -7.19 4.87 5.94
N SER A 4 -7.55 4.51 7.17
CA SER A 4 -6.68 4.72 8.35
C SER A 4 -5.38 3.97 8.17
N LEU A 5 -4.28 4.41 8.77
CA LEU A 5 -3.05 3.61 8.85
C LEU A 5 -3.10 2.56 9.95
N GLU A 6 -4.07 2.68 10.86
CA GLU A 6 -4.29 1.70 11.92
C GLU A 6 -4.69 0.35 11.34
N ASP A 7 -4.18 -0.69 11.98
CA ASP A 7 -4.49 -2.07 11.64
C ASP A 7 -5.90 -2.41 12.14
N LEU A 8 -6.67 -3.10 11.31
CA LEU A 8 -7.96 -3.64 11.70
C LEU A 8 -7.76 -4.86 12.62
N PRO A 9 -8.78 -5.23 13.42
CA PRO A 9 -8.71 -6.46 14.22
C PRO A 9 -8.38 -7.70 13.37
N GLY A 10 -7.31 -8.39 13.73
CA GLY A 10 -6.80 -9.58 13.02
C GLY A 10 -6.22 -9.30 11.63
N GLU A 11 -5.83 -8.05 11.35
CA GLU A 11 -5.16 -7.70 10.12
C GLU A 11 -3.68 -8.07 10.17
N SER A 12 -3.20 -8.72 9.11
CA SER A 12 -1.81 -9.10 8.93
C SER A 12 -1.34 -8.64 7.55
N TRP A 13 -0.13 -8.11 7.48
CA TRP A 13 0.46 -7.55 6.26
C TRP A 13 1.59 -8.41 5.74
N ILE A 14 1.65 -8.60 4.43
CA ILE A 14 2.78 -9.23 3.74
C ILE A 14 3.35 -8.29 2.67
N PRO A 15 4.68 -8.30 2.44
CA PRO A 15 5.26 -7.55 1.34
C PRO A 15 4.80 -8.15 -0.01
N ILE A 16 4.61 -7.30 -1.01
CA ILE A 16 4.29 -7.76 -2.36
C ILE A 16 5.55 -8.35 -3.02
N PRO A 17 5.57 -9.64 -3.39
CA PRO A 17 6.76 -10.33 -3.89
C PRO A 17 6.97 -10.10 -5.39
N ILE A 18 6.94 -8.85 -5.84
CA ILE A 18 7.20 -8.48 -7.23
C ILE A 18 8.55 -7.78 -7.30
N GLN A 19 9.43 -8.28 -8.16
CA GLN A 19 10.75 -7.70 -8.35
C GLN A 19 10.65 -6.22 -8.76
N SER A 20 11.48 -5.36 -8.17
CA SER A 20 11.42 -3.89 -8.23
C SER A 20 10.32 -3.23 -7.39
N PHE A 21 9.36 -3.97 -6.80
CA PHE A 21 8.33 -3.44 -5.89
C PHE A 21 8.62 -3.76 -4.42
N GLU A 22 9.75 -4.41 -4.13
CA GLU A 22 10.14 -4.77 -2.78
C GLU A 22 10.17 -3.53 -1.89
N ASN A 23 9.61 -3.65 -0.69
CA ASN A 23 9.58 -2.59 0.32
C ASN A 23 8.87 -1.29 -0.12
N ARG A 24 8.12 -1.30 -1.23
CA ARG A 24 7.29 -0.15 -1.66
C ARG A 24 5.83 -0.33 -1.26
N PHE A 25 5.34 -1.57 -1.25
CA PHE A 25 3.95 -1.87 -0.94
C PHE A 25 3.81 -3.13 -0.10
N MET A 26 2.75 -3.16 0.70
CA MET A 26 2.28 -4.33 1.42
C MET A 26 0.80 -4.56 1.14
N ILE A 27 0.38 -5.82 1.18
CA ILE A 27 -1.02 -6.22 1.07
C ILE A 27 -1.45 -6.89 2.37
N SER A 28 -2.67 -6.61 2.84
CA SER A 28 -3.21 -7.25 4.02
C SER A 28 -4.12 -8.44 3.69
N ASN A 29 -4.30 -9.34 4.65
CA ASN A 29 -5.30 -10.41 4.60
C ASN A 29 -6.76 -9.89 4.56
N LYS A 30 -6.98 -8.57 4.69
CA LYS A 30 -8.28 -7.89 4.54
C LYS A 30 -8.44 -7.21 3.16
N GLY A 31 -7.48 -7.41 2.25
CA GLY A 31 -7.49 -6.86 0.89
C GLY A 31 -7.00 -5.41 0.78
N ARG A 32 -6.57 -4.77 1.88
CA ARG A 32 -6.03 -3.40 1.84
C ARG A 32 -4.63 -3.42 1.21
N VAL A 33 -4.31 -2.35 0.47
CA VAL A 33 -2.96 -2.11 -0.05
C VAL A 33 -2.38 -0.88 0.63
N LYS A 34 -1.18 -1.05 1.21
CA LYS A 34 -0.43 -0.01 1.91
C LYS A 34 0.81 0.35 1.10
N ARG A 35 0.96 1.62 0.74
CA ARG A 35 2.21 2.20 0.22
C ARG A 35 3.10 2.53 1.41
N LEU A 36 4.33 2.01 1.41
CA LEU A 36 5.35 2.34 2.40
C LEU A 36 5.99 3.71 2.12
N LYS A 37 6.52 4.34 3.16
CA LYS A 37 7.21 5.63 3.01
C LYS A 37 8.46 5.47 2.16
N GLY A 38 8.72 6.42 1.27
CA GLY A 38 9.90 6.33 0.39
C GLY A 38 9.98 7.46 -0.62
N TRP A 39 11.09 7.50 -1.34
CA TRP A 39 11.29 8.42 -2.45
C TRP A 39 10.76 7.81 -3.75
N THR A 40 10.22 8.65 -4.63
CA THR A 40 9.94 8.25 -6.01
C THR A 40 11.22 7.81 -6.70
N SER A 41 11.17 6.68 -7.39
CA SER A 41 12.33 6.11 -8.09
C SER A 41 12.52 6.67 -9.50
N LYS A 42 11.50 7.34 -10.06
CA LYS A 42 11.52 7.92 -11.41
C LYS A 42 10.89 9.31 -11.42
N GLY A 43 11.42 10.21 -12.25
CA GLY A 43 10.90 11.56 -12.42
C GLY A 43 11.23 12.49 -11.25
N ARG A 44 10.27 13.37 -10.90
CA ARG A 44 10.44 14.34 -9.81
C ARG A 44 10.66 13.61 -8.48
N LYS A 45 11.77 13.91 -7.80
CA LYS A 45 12.13 13.34 -6.50
C LYS A 45 11.25 13.93 -5.41
N ILE A 46 10.23 13.18 -5.01
CA ILE A 46 9.32 13.54 -3.93
C ILE A 46 9.33 12.45 -2.87
N PHE A 47 9.21 12.85 -1.61
CA PHE A 47 9.04 11.93 -0.50
C PHE A 47 7.57 11.62 -0.32
N LEU A 48 7.21 10.35 -0.44
CA LEU A 48 5.86 9.85 -0.24
C LEU A 48 5.73 9.31 1.18
N LYS A 49 4.71 9.77 1.91
CA LYS A 49 4.35 9.22 3.21
C LYS A 49 3.65 7.87 3.05
N GLU A 50 3.64 7.11 4.13
CA GLU A 50 2.85 5.89 4.24
C GLU A 50 1.37 6.19 4.02
N GLN A 51 0.66 5.33 3.31
CA GLN A 51 -0.74 5.55 2.96
C GLN A 51 -1.44 4.23 2.58
N ILE A 52 -2.70 4.07 2.99
CA ILE A 52 -3.60 3.05 2.42
C ILE A 52 -4.20 3.57 1.12
N LEU A 53 -4.08 2.78 0.06
CA LEU A 53 -4.57 3.17 -1.27
C LEU A 53 -6.06 2.87 -1.40
N SER A 54 -6.81 3.82 -1.96
CA SER A 54 -8.19 3.59 -2.39
C SER A 54 -8.19 2.61 -3.56
N GLN A 55 -9.06 1.60 -3.50
CA GLN A 55 -9.28 0.64 -4.58
C GLN A 55 -10.67 0.90 -5.13
N PHE A 56 -10.75 1.10 -6.44
CA PHE A 56 -12.01 1.18 -7.15
C PHE A 56 -12.25 -0.17 -7.82
N HIS A 57 -13.46 -0.70 -7.68
CA HIS A 57 -13.92 -1.84 -8.43
C HIS A 57 -15.16 -1.38 -9.19
N ASP A 58 -15.09 -1.39 -10.51
CA ASP A 58 -16.27 -1.13 -11.34
C ASP A 58 -17.20 -2.33 -11.19
N THR A 59 -18.33 -2.12 -10.52
CA THR A 59 -19.45 -3.06 -10.56
C THR A 59 -20.12 -2.96 -11.91
N GLN A 60 -20.05 -4.02 -12.71
CA GLN A 60 -20.86 -4.19 -13.92
C GLN A 60 -22.34 -4.38 -13.58
#